data_AF-A0A0C9RXF0-F1
#
_entry.id   AF-A0A0C9RXF0-F1
#
_cell.length_a   1.000
_cell.length_b   1.000
_cell.length_c   1.000
_cell.angle_alpha   90.00
_cell.angle_beta   90.00
_cell.angle_gamma   90.00
#
_symmetry.space_group_name_H-M   'P 1'
#
loop_
_entity.id
_entity.type
_entity.pdbx_description
1 polymer ?
#
loop_
_entity_poly.entity_id
_entity_poly.type
_entity_poly.pdbx_seq_one_letter_code
_entity_poly.pdbx_strand_id
1 'polypeptide(L)'
;DPKTHRDLVKELWFTQYSRGQGRIGSSGFEHVFVHEVKNGTLIGLHNWVYFADEEKAGRLDYKGYLHQIDLGNKAKVLKVRFSHKGVNKPVNGVFAGTSPELELALYTVCFQLRPDRTCPVSLGNQRFGIVTYTWRYRGKHLIGSAFPEI
;
A
#
# COMPACT_ATOMS: atom_id res chain seq x y z
N ASP A 1 -10.34 -1.31 -23.94
CA ASP A 1 -11.46 -2.24 -23.70
C ASP A 1 -11.56 -2.56 -22.21
N PRO A 2 -12.76 -2.48 -21.59
CA PRO A 2 -12.95 -2.73 -20.16
C PRO A 2 -12.52 -4.12 -19.68
N LYS A 3 -12.65 -5.15 -20.53
CA LYS A 3 -12.23 -6.52 -20.20
C LYS A 3 -10.71 -6.57 -20.07
N THR A 4 -9.98 -6.01 -21.04
CA THR A 4 -8.51 -5.92 -21.00
C THR A 4 -8.02 -5.17 -19.76
N HIS A 5 -8.66 -4.05 -19.40
CA HIS A 5 -8.27 -3.28 -18.22
C HIS A 5 -8.50 -4.08 -16.92
N ARG A 6 -9.66 -4.73 -16.78
CA ARG A 6 -9.96 -5.58 -15.63
C ARG A 6 -8.97 -6.73 -15.52
N ASP A 7 -8.63 -7.37 -16.64
CA ASP A 7 -7.71 -8.51 -16.64
C ASP A 7 -6.27 -8.08 -16.27
N LEU A 8 -5.84 -6.88 -16.69
CA LEU A 8 -4.59 -6.26 -16.23
C LEU A 8 -4.59 -6.01 -14.72
N VAL A 9 -5.62 -5.33 -14.19
CA VAL A 9 -5.74 -5.06 -12.75
C VAL A 9 -5.77 -6.37 -11.96
N LYS A 10 -6.51 -7.36 -12.46
CA LYS A 10 -6.56 -8.70 -11.86
C LYS A 10 -5.19 -9.34 -11.80
N GLU A 11 -4.43 -9.28 -12.89
CA GLU A 11 -3.07 -9.82 -12.93
C GLU A 11 -2.15 -9.12 -11.93
N LEU A 12 -2.10 -7.78 -11.94
CA LEU A 12 -1.18 -7.02 -11.11
C LEU A 12 -1.41 -7.20 -9.60
N TRP A 13 -2.69 -7.17 -9.19
CA TRP A 13 -3.06 -7.12 -7.77
C TRP A 13 -3.34 -8.47 -7.16
N PHE A 14 -3.88 -9.43 -7.93
CA PHE A 14 -4.41 -10.68 -7.40
C PHE A 14 -3.68 -11.93 -7.92
N THR A 15 -2.65 -11.79 -8.77
CA THR A 15 -1.76 -12.93 -9.05
C THR A 15 -1.05 -13.32 -7.77
N GLN A 16 -1.28 -14.55 -7.34
CA GLN A 16 -0.62 -15.14 -6.19
C GLN A 16 0.85 -15.44 -6.51
N TYR A 17 1.75 -15.09 -5.60
CA TYR A 17 3.17 -15.35 -5.71
C TYR A 17 3.77 -15.79 -4.36
N SER A 18 4.96 -16.39 -4.42
CA SER A 18 5.71 -16.74 -3.22
C SER A 18 6.68 -15.62 -2.85
N ARG A 19 6.72 -15.24 -1.57
CA ARG A 19 7.71 -14.30 -0.99
C ARG A 19 8.82 -14.97 -0.18
N GLY A 20 8.84 -16.31 -0.15
CA GLY A 20 9.83 -17.10 0.57
C GLY A 20 9.45 -18.58 0.68
N GLN A 21 10.45 -19.46 0.72
CA GLN A 21 10.33 -20.91 0.95
C GLN A 21 9.36 -21.65 0.01
N GLY A 22 9.10 -21.12 -1.19
CA GLY A 22 8.21 -21.75 -2.16
C GLY A 22 6.72 -21.76 -1.78
N ARG A 23 6.34 -21.18 -0.63
CA ARG A 23 4.95 -21.07 -0.20
C ARG A 23 4.26 -19.97 -1.00
N ILE A 24 3.23 -20.33 -1.75
CA ILE A 24 2.34 -19.40 -2.43
C ILE A 24 1.27 -18.97 -1.43
N GLY A 25 1.05 -17.67 -1.27
CA GLY A 25 0.07 -17.13 -0.33
C GLY A 25 0.22 -15.63 -0.09
N SER A 26 0.60 -14.90 -1.14
CA SER A 26 0.78 -13.45 -1.11
C SER A 26 0.42 -12.89 -2.47
N SER A 27 -0.02 -11.63 -2.50
CA SER A 27 -0.41 -10.90 -3.69
C SER A 27 -0.15 -9.41 -3.49
N GLY A 28 -0.22 -8.62 -4.56
CA GLY A 28 -0.10 -7.16 -4.45
C GLY A 28 -1.17 -6.58 -3.53
N PHE A 29 -2.39 -7.13 -3.60
CA PHE A 29 -3.51 -6.70 -2.76
C PHE A 29 -3.26 -7.00 -1.28
N GLU A 30 -2.93 -8.26 -0.93
CA GLU A 30 -2.66 -8.65 0.45
C GLU A 30 -1.52 -7.83 1.06
N HIS A 31 -0.49 -7.55 0.29
CA HIS A 31 0.64 -6.77 0.80
C HIS A 31 0.31 -5.29 1.04
N VAL A 32 -0.46 -4.65 0.15
CA VAL A 32 -0.71 -3.19 0.24
C VAL A 32 -1.89 -2.89 1.14
N PHE A 33 -3.00 -3.59 0.93
CA PHE A 33 -4.29 -3.31 1.57
C PHE A 33 -4.53 -4.12 2.85
N VAL A 34 -3.76 -5.19 3.07
CA VAL A 34 -3.78 -6.00 4.29
C VAL A 34 -2.39 -5.89 4.96
N HIS A 35 -2.17 -6.65 6.03
CA HIS A 35 -0.86 -6.81 6.63
C HIS A 35 -0.24 -8.16 6.26
N GLU A 36 1.07 -8.16 6.10
CA GLU A 36 1.88 -9.37 6.01
C GLU A 36 2.96 -9.33 7.10
N VAL A 37 3.27 -10.48 7.69
CA VAL A 37 4.40 -10.60 8.62
C VAL A 37 5.45 -11.50 7.97
N LYS A 38 6.66 -10.96 7.79
CA LYS A 38 7.80 -11.70 7.26
C LYS A 38 8.94 -11.65 8.26
N ASN A 39 9.38 -12.82 8.73
CA ASN A 39 10.46 -12.97 9.73
C ASN A 39 10.24 -12.12 10.99
N GLY A 40 9.00 -12.04 11.48
CA GLY A 40 8.65 -11.21 12.64
C GLY A 40 8.54 -9.71 12.36
N THR A 41 8.79 -9.28 11.12
CA THR A 41 8.66 -7.88 10.70
C THR A 41 7.33 -7.65 10.01
N LEU A 42 6.60 -6.62 10.46
CA LEU A 42 5.40 -6.16 9.79
C LEU A 42 5.75 -5.47 8.47
N ILE A 43 5.32 -6.05 7.37
CA ILE A 43 5.45 -5.50 6.02
C ILE A 43 4.05 -5.20 5.45
N GLY A 44 3.93 -4.15 4.65
CA GLY A 44 2.62 -3.70 4.17
C GLY A 44 1.81 -2.88 5.17
N LEU A 45 0.48 -3.04 5.15
CA LEU A 45 -0.48 -2.25 5.95
C LEU A 45 -0.42 -0.75 5.59
N HIS A 46 -0.76 -0.41 4.36
CA HIS A 46 -0.76 0.97 3.84
C HIS A 46 -2.16 1.54 3.58
N ASN A 47 -3.21 0.75 3.83
CA ASN A 47 -4.58 1.15 3.67
C ASN A 47 -5.22 1.55 5.01
N TRP A 48 -5.87 2.71 5.03
CA TRP A 48 -6.41 3.30 6.26
C TRP A 48 -7.69 2.64 6.76
N VAL A 49 -8.50 2.06 5.87
CA VAL A 49 -9.70 1.31 6.26
C VAL A 49 -9.26 0.09 7.06
N TYR A 50 -8.30 -0.67 6.50
CA TYR A 50 -7.73 -1.82 7.21
C TYR A 50 -6.99 -1.42 8.48
N PHE A 51 -6.26 -0.30 8.46
CA PHE A 51 -5.63 0.26 9.66
C PHE A 51 -6.66 0.52 10.77
N ALA A 52 -7.77 1.19 10.45
CA ALA A 52 -8.83 1.51 11.39
C ALA A 52 -9.52 0.25 11.95
N ASP A 53 -9.72 -0.77 11.12
CA ASP A 53 -10.29 -2.05 11.55
C ASP A 53 -9.35 -2.79 12.52
N GLU A 54 -8.05 -2.80 12.26
CA GLU A 54 -7.06 -3.41 13.17
C GLU A 54 -6.90 -2.63 14.48
N GLU A 55 -7.01 -1.30 14.44
CA GLU A 55 -7.00 -0.45 15.64
C GLU A 55 -8.25 -0.68 16.49
N LYS A 56 -9.43 -0.66 15.86
CA LYS A 56 -10.72 -0.95 16.53
C LYS A 56 -10.73 -2.34 17.18
N ALA A 57 -10.04 -3.31 16.58
CA ALA A 57 -9.93 -4.65 17.12
C ALA A 57 -8.84 -4.81 18.20
N GLY A 58 -8.18 -3.73 18.62
CA GLY A 58 -7.12 -3.75 19.64
C GLY A 58 -5.84 -4.44 19.18
N ARG A 59 -5.66 -4.64 17.86
CA ARG A 59 -4.49 -5.30 17.28
C ARG A 59 -3.46 -4.30 16.80
N LEU A 60 -3.88 -3.08 16.49
CA LEU A 60 -3.02 -1.96 16.14
C LEU A 60 -3.04 -0.92 17.26
N ASP A 61 -1.87 -0.36 17.55
CA ASP A 61 -1.65 0.66 18.56
C ASP A 61 -0.91 1.84 17.91
N TYR A 62 -1.66 2.89 17.60
CA TYR A 62 -1.17 4.11 16.96
C TYR A 62 -0.28 4.92 17.90
N LYS A 63 0.90 5.32 17.41
CA LYS A 63 1.93 6.02 18.18
C LYS A 63 2.15 7.48 17.75
N GLY A 64 1.29 8.01 16.89
CA GLY A 64 1.42 9.37 16.36
C GLY A 64 1.89 9.44 14.91
N TYR A 65 1.87 10.65 14.35
CA TYR A 65 2.39 10.97 13.02
C TYR A 65 3.69 11.76 13.12
N LEU A 66 4.55 11.57 12.13
CA LEU A 66 5.80 12.29 11.91
C LEU A 66 5.59 13.48 10.96
N HIS A 67 4.75 13.30 9.95
CA HIS A 67 4.44 14.31 8.96
C HIS A 67 3.02 14.06 8.40
N GLN A 68 2.35 15.12 7.95
CA GLN A 68 1.06 15.02 7.29
C GLN A 68 0.90 16.09 6.20
N ILE A 69 0.12 15.77 5.18
CA ILE A 69 -0.32 16.70 4.14
C ILE A 69 -1.84 16.58 3.98
N ASP A 70 -2.54 17.72 3.97
CA ASP A 70 -3.98 17.78 3.77
C ASP A 70 -4.35 17.77 2.29
N LEU A 71 -5.12 16.77 1.86
CA LEU A 71 -5.67 16.65 0.51
C LEU A 71 -7.08 17.27 0.48
N GLY A 72 -7.12 18.60 0.62
CA GLY A 72 -8.37 19.34 0.81
C GLY A 72 -8.93 19.14 2.22
N ASN A 73 -10.25 18.98 2.35
CA ASN A 73 -10.94 18.89 3.65
C ASN A 73 -11.40 17.47 4.04
N LYS A 74 -11.16 16.46 3.19
CA LYS A 74 -11.69 15.10 3.38
C LYS A 74 -10.62 14.02 3.52
N ALA A 75 -9.40 14.28 3.06
CA ALA A 75 -8.36 13.27 3.03
C ALA A 75 -6.99 13.83 3.42
N LYS A 76 -6.09 12.95 3.83
CA LYS A 76 -4.71 13.27 4.22
C LYS A 76 -3.76 12.22 3.66
N VAL A 77 -2.50 12.62 3.50
CA VAL A 77 -1.36 11.70 3.44
C VAL A 77 -0.64 11.79 4.77
N LEU A 78 -0.38 10.64 5.40
CA LEU A 78 0.21 10.56 6.72
C LEU A 78 1.47 9.71 6.70
N LYS A 79 2.51 10.19 7.40
CA LYS A 79 3.67 9.40 7.78
C LYS A 79 3.51 9.05 9.25
N VAL A 80 3.12 7.81 9.54
CA VAL A 80 2.72 7.38 10.89
C VAL A 80 3.70 6.39 11.50
N ARG A 81 3.62 6.23 12.83
CA ARG A 81 4.28 5.17 13.59
C ARG A 81 3.21 4.41 14.37
N PHE A 82 3.33 3.10 14.43
CA PHE A 82 2.39 2.25 15.17
C PHE A 82 3.02 0.90 15.50
N SER A 83 2.39 0.14 16.39
CA SER A 83 2.68 -1.28 16.56
C SER A 83 1.47 -2.12 16.17
N HIS A 84 1.70 -3.29 15.59
CA HIS A 84 0.65 -4.28 15.27
C HIS A 84 0.98 -5.59 15.98
N LYS A 85 0.10 -6.07 16.86
CA LYS A 85 0.29 -7.28 17.68
C LYS A 85 1.66 -7.33 18.37
N GLY A 86 2.12 -6.19 18.91
CA GLY A 86 3.42 -6.06 19.57
C GLY A 86 4.62 -5.86 18.65
N VAL A 87 4.45 -5.96 17.32
CA VAL A 87 5.51 -5.70 16.34
C VAL A 87 5.54 -4.22 15.98
N ASN A 88 6.65 -3.55 16.24
CA ASN A 88 6.81 -2.12 15.97
C ASN A 88 7.00 -1.84 14.47
N LYS A 89 6.27 -0.86 13.94
CA LYS A 89 6.46 -0.29 12.61
C LYS A 89 6.85 1.19 12.75
N PRO A 90 8.16 1.50 12.66
CA PRO A 90 8.67 2.80 13.06
C PRO A 90 8.29 3.93 12.11
N VAL A 91 8.01 3.63 10.84
CA VAL A 91 7.56 4.58 9.81
C VAL A 91 6.65 3.86 8.82
N ASN A 92 5.52 4.46 8.48
CA ASN A 92 4.60 3.97 7.45
C ASN A 92 3.92 5.14 6.72
N GLY A 93 3.88 5.09 5.40
CA GLY A 93 3.04 5.97 4.60
C GLY A 93 1.64 5.38 4.46
N VAL A 94 0.61 6.17 4.73
CA VAL A 94 -0.80 5.79 4.59
C VAL A 94 -1.60 7.00 4.11
N PHE A 95 -2.60 6.80 3.26
CA PHE A 95 -3.64 7.82 3.10
C PHE A 95 -4.58 7.79 4.32
N ALA A 96 -5.48 8.75 4.42
CA ALA A 96 -6.63 8.68 5.33
C ALA A 96 -7.80 9.43 4.69
N GLY A 97 -9.01 8.87 4.73
CA GLY A 97 -10.21 9.48 4.15
C GLY A 97 -10.37 9.35 2.63
N THR A 98 -9.42 8.69 1.95
CA THR A 98 -9.52 8.29 0.54
C THR A 98 -10.40 7.06 0.36
N SER A 99 -10.92 6.84 -0.85
CA SER A 99 -11.58 5.57 -1.15
C SER A 99 -10.58 4.49 -1.60
N PRO A 100 -10.82 3.20 -1.33
CA PRO A 100 -9.92 2.12 -1.76
C PRO A 100 -9.69 2.11 -3.28
N GLU A 101 -10.69 2.46 -4.08
CA GLU A 101 -10.56 2.53 -5.53
C GLU A 101 -9.63 3.67 -6.00
N LEU A 102 -9.56 4.79 -5.27
CA LEU A 102 -8.61 5.86 -5.57
C LEU A 102 -7.17 5.40 -5.31
N GLU A 103 -6.92 4.77 -4.16
CA GLU A 103 -5.61 4.20 -3.82
C GLU A 103 -5.18 3.17 -4.86
N LEU A 104 -6.06 2.22 -5.18
CA LEU A 104 -5.81 1.18 -6.18
C LEU A 104 -5.48 1.79 -7.55
N ALA A 105 -6.22 2.81 -7.99
CA ALA A 105 -6.00 3.48 -9.26
C ALA A 105 -4.64 4.20 -9.30
N LEU A 106 -4.34 5.01 -8.28
CA LEU A 106 -3.08 5.74 -8.20
C LEU A 106 -1.87 4.80 -8.17
N TYR A 107 -1.93 3.74 -7.37
CA TYR A 107 -0.87 2.75 -7.29
C TYR A 107 -0.70 1.98 -8.60
N THR A 108 -1.80 1.64 -9.29
CA THR A 108 -1.74 0.97 -10.60
C THR A 108 -1.07 1.86 -11.66
N VAL A 109 -1.47 3.13 -11.74
CA VAL A 109 -0.89 4.09 -12.69
C VAL A 109 0.59 4.31 -12.40
N CYS A 110 0.96 4.53 -11.14
CA CYS A 110 2.35 4.73 -10.76
C CYS A 110 3.21 3.49 -10.98
N PHE A 111 2.68 2.28 -10.75
CA PHE A 111 3.38 1.04 -11.07
C PHE A 111 3.63 0.87 -12.57
N GLN A 112 2.65 1.20 -13.41
CA GLN A 112 2.79 1.10 -14.86
C GLN A 112 3.76 2.14 -15.44
N LEU A 113 3.78 3.35 -14.90
CA LEU A 113 4.59 4.45 -15.45
C LEU A 113 5.98 4.56 -14.83
N ARG A 114 6.11 4.30 -13.53
CA ARG A 114 7.32 4.56 -12.73
C ARG A 114 7.52 3.48 -11.64
N PRO A 115 7.63 2.19 -12.01
CA PRO A 115 7.94 1.15 -11.04
C PRO A 115 9.32 1.39 -10.41
N ASP A 116 9.47 1.01 -9.14
CA ASP A 116 10.74 1.06 -8.39
C ASP A 116 11.34 2.48 -8.25
N ARG A 117 10.54 3.54 -8.48
CA ARG A 117 10.93 4.94 -8.36
C ARG A 117 9.78 5.76 -7.80
N THR A 118 10.08 6.93 -7.23
CA THR A 118 9.04 7.86 -6.78
C THR A 118 8.25 8.39 -7.97
N CYS A 119 6.95 8.12 -7.95
CA CYS A 119 5.95 8.63 -8.88
C CYS A 119 5.38 9.94 -8.32
N PRO A 120 5.67 11.11 -8.94
CA PRO A 120 5.14 12.37 -8.46
C PRO A 120 3.64 12.45 -8.75
N VAL A 121 2.85 12.76 -7.74
CA VAL A 121 1.40 12.90 -7.83
C VAL A 121 1.02 14.30 -7.36
N SER A 122 0.02 14.89 -8.03
CA SER A 122 -0.67 16.06 -7.54
C SER A 122 -2.14 15.76 -7.34
N LEU A 123 -2.64 15.99 -6.13
CA LEU A 123 -4.02 15.75 -5.74
C LEU A 123 -4.39 16.75 -4.64
N GLY A 124 -5.58 17.35 -4.71
CA GLY A 124 -6.04 18.31 -3.70
C GLY A 124 -5.13 19.54 -3.56
N ASN A 125 -4.56 20.05 -4.66
CA ASN A 125 -3.56 21.13 -4.69
C ASN A 125 -2.26 20.87 -3.91
N GLN A 126 -2.02 19.61 -3.53
CA GLN A 126 -0.77 19.20 -2.91
C GLN A 126 0.07 18.35 -3.86
N ARG A 127 1.35 18.22 -3.55
CA ARG A 127 2.29 17.33 -4.25
C ARG A 127 2.89 16.36 -3.26
N PHE A 128 2.91 15.09 -3.62
CA PHE A 128 3.54 14.02 -2.83
C PHE A 128 4.04 12.90 -3.76
N GLY A 129 4.84 11.99 -3.21
CA GLY A 129 5.32 10.82 -3.93
C GLY A 129 4.42 9.61 -3.72
N ILE A 130 4.34 8.74 -4.71
CA ILE A 130 3.92 7.35 -4.53
C ILE A 130 5.11 6.47 -4.89
N VAL A 131 5.45 5.53 -4.01
CA VAL A 131 6.47 4.52 -4.27
C VAL A 131 5.76 3.20 -4.54
N THR A 132 6.17 2.52 -5.61
CA THR A 132 5.73 1.16 -5.92
C THR A 132 6.95 0.28 -6.12
N TYR A 133 6.89 -0.98 -5.66
CA TYR A 133 7.97 -1.94 -5.81
C TYR A 133 7.54 -3.10 -6.70
N THR A 134 8.40 -3.49 -7.63
CA THR A 134 8.19 -4.62 -8.52
C THR A 134 8.51 -5.93 -7.83
N TRP A 135 7.56 -6.87 -7.89
CA TRP A 135 7.78 -8.27 -7.58
C TRP A 135 7.84 -9.08 -8.88
N ARG A 136 9.01 -9.66 -9.18
CA ARG A 136 9.19 -10.52 -10.36
C ARG A 136 8.83 -11.96 -10.01
N TYR A 137 7.83 -12.51 -10.67
CA TYR A 137 7.39 -13.89 -10.44
C TYR A 137 6.94 -14.57 -11.73
N ARG A 138 7.56 -15.71 -12.06
CA ARG A 138 7.24 -16.52 -13.26
C ARG A 138 7.15 -15.68 -14.55
N GLY A 139 8.13 -14.80 -14.77
CA GLY A 139 8.19 -13.93 -15.95
C GLY A 139 7.24 -12.73 -15.92
N LYS A 140 6.45 -12.55 -14.86
CA LYS A 140 5.56 -11.40 -14.70
C LYS A 140 6.16 -10.33 -13.79
N HIS A 141 5.81 -9.08 -14.07
CA HIS A 141 6.10 -7.91 -13.24
C HIS A 141 4.84 -7.53 -12.47
N LEU A 142 4.82 -7.87 -11.18
CA LEU A 142 3.65 -7.72 -10.30
C LEU A 142 3.90 -6.64 -9.25
N ILE A 143 2.84 -6.17 -8.61
CA ILE A 143 2.95 -5.22 -7.50
C ILE A 143 3.43 -5.97 -6.26
N GLY A 144 4.61 -5.61 -5.78
CA GLY A 144 5.22 -6.11 -4.55
C GLY A 144 4.95 -5.22 -3.34
N SER A 145 4.74 -3.92 -3.54
CA SER A 145 4.28 -2.98 -2.51
C SER A 145 3.92 -1.65 -3.17
N ALA A 146 3.10 -0.84 -2.51
CA ALA A 146 2.71 0.49 -2.95
C ALA A 146 2.27 1.33 -1.75
N PHE A 147 2.76 2.57 -1.65
CA PHE A 147 2.39 3.48 -0.56
C PHE A 147 2.74 4.94 -0.90
N PRO A 148 2.09 5.92 -0.25
CA PRO A 148 2.46 7.32 -0.42
C PRO A 148 3.71 7.67 0.40
N GLU A 149 4.48 8.63 -0.09
CA GLU A 149 5.72 9.11 0.49
C GLU A 149 5.68 10.64 0.62
N ILE A 150 5.94 11.10 1.85
CA ILE A 150 6.06 12.50 2.28
C ILE A 150 7.21 12.68 3.27
#